data_AF-M0E1H0-F1
#
_entry.id   AF-M0E1H0-F1
#
_cell.length_a   1.000
_cell.length_b   1.000
_cell.length_c   1.000
_cell.angle_alpha   90.00
_cell.angle_beta   90.00
_cell.angle_gamma   90.00
#
_symmetry.space_group_name_H-M   'P 1'
#
loop_
_entity.id
_entity.type
_entity.pdbx_description
1 polymer ?
#
loop_
_entity_poly.entity_id
_entity_poly.type
_entity_poly.pdbx_seq_one_letter_code
_entity_poly.pdbx_strand_id
1 'polypeptide(L)'
;METKGDSSHRIPALWDRSQTVIRAAILAGLGVSCAFASIIVMSPIYAEIATIRGGFGSLLSSYAVQPGFGLVALGYVRWRGDFHVMERIQKPSAEGIGWVVAGMVGYQLSVNSITRLLPVVGLSHGGHSGGASKWRVFLEQPELAVPGLAIMFLVMAPMEELLFRGVIHDTLEDAFEAPGRVVIGALLFGGMHFFLSGGLVSVIFTLCGGLLWGTGYERTKNLSVPMLAHAGYWLLLPV
;
A
#
# COMPACT_ATOMS: atom_id res chain seq x y z
N MET A 1 10.99 -44.41 27.77
CA MET A 1 10.97 -44.27 26.30
C MET A 1 10.59 -42.83 26.01
N GLU A 2 11.56 -41.92 26.12
CA GLU A 2 11.37 -40.48 25.89
C GLU A 2 11.58 -40.17 24.42
N THR A 3 10.57 -39.58 23.80
CA THR A 3 10.64 -39.03 22.45
C THR A 3 11.55 -37.81 22.46
N LYS A 4 12.81 -37.97 22.05
CA LYS A 4 13.65 -36.85 21.62
C LYS A 4 12.99 -36.22 20.40
N GLY A 5 12.21 -35.17 20.64
CA GLY A 5 11.60 -34.37 19.59
C GLY A 5 12.70 -33.77 18.71
N ASP A 6 12.58 -34.01 17.41
CA ASP A 6 13.43 -33.43 16.36
C ASP A 6 13.35 -31.90 16.41
N SER A 7 14.33 -31.31 17.09
CA SER A 7 14.57 -29.87 17.20
C SER A 7 15.54 -29.38 16.12
N SER A 8 16.31 -30.29 15.51
CA SER A 8 17.32 -29.99 14.49
C SER A 8 16.72 -29.48 13.19
N HIS A 9 15.57 -30.01 12.74
CA HIS A 9 14.90 -29.50 11.53
C HIS A 9 14.12 -28.20 11.75
N ARG A 10 13.76 -27.88 13.00
CA ARG A 10 12.97 -26.68 13.34
C ARG A 10 13.81 -25.40 13.36
N ILE A 11 15.07 -25.47 13.77
CA ILE A 11 15.94 -24.29 13.90
C ILE A 11 16.30 -23.67 12.53
N PRO A 12 16.68 -24.44 11.49
CA PRO A 12 16.93 -23.91 10.15
C PRO A 12 15.68 -23.26 9.53
N ALA A 13 14.52 -23.91 9.66
CA ALA A 13 13.26 -23.38 9.13
C ALA A 13 12.82 -22.06 9.80
N LEU A 14 13.05 -21.92 11.11
CA LEU A 14 12.78 -20.66 11.82
C LEU A 14 13.77 -19.56 11.43
N TRP A 15 15.04 -19.91 11.28
CA TRP A 15 16.09 -18.99 10.85
C TRP A 15 15.81 -18.41 9.46
N ASP A 16 15.46 -19.25 8.49
CA ASP A 16 15.15 -18.82 7.12
C ASP A 16 13.92 -17.89 7.07
N ARG A 17 12.89 -18.20 7.87
CA ARG A 17 11.71 -17.33 8.05
C ARG A 17 12.10 -15.98 8.65
N SER A 18 12.91 -15.97 9.71
CA SER A 18 13.37 -14.72 10.33
C SER A 18 14.19 -13.87 9.38
N GLN A 19 15.11 -14.47 8.62
CA GLN A 19 15.90 -13.74 7.62
C GLN A 19 15.01 -13.12 6.54
N THR A 20 14.01 -13.86 6.09
CA THR A 20 13.04 -13.41 5.08
C THR A 20 12.22 -12.21 5.59
N VAL A 21 11.73 -12.27 6.82
CA VAL A 21 11.03 -11.14 7.47
C VAL A 21 11.96 -9.93 7.63
N ILE A 22 13.22 -10.14 8.03
CA ILE A 22 14.21 -9.07 8.16
C ILE A 22 14.45 -8.38 6.82
N ARG A 23 14.62 -9.14 5.72
CA ARG A 23 14.78 -8.56 4.38
C ARG A 23 13.56 -7.76 3.95
N ALA A 24 12.36 -8.28 4.16
CA ALA A 24 11.11 -7.58 3.87
C ALA A 24 10.99 -6.28 4.69
N ALA A 25 11.36 -6.31 5.98
CA ALA A 25 11.37 -5.14 6.85
C ALA A 25 12.41 -4.10 6.42
N ILE A 26 13.60 -4.53 5.98
CA ILE A 26 14.64 -3.63 5.43
C ILE A 26 14.12 -2.95 4.16
N LEU A 27 13.48 -3.69 3.26
CA LEU A 27 12.89 -3.13 2.03
C LEU A 27 11.77 -2.13 2.34
N ALA A 28 10.90 -2.44 3.30
CA ALA A 28 9.89 -1.51 3.78
C ALA A 28 10.52 -0.23 4.38
N GLY A 29 11.57 -0.39 5.22
CA GLY A 29 12.31 0.72 5.81
C GLY A 29 13.01 1.61 4.77
N LEU A 30 13.66 1.00 3.77
CA LEU A 30 14.20 1.70 2.60
C LEU A 30 13.11 2.47 1.84
N GLY A 31 11.93 1.85 1.66
CA GLY A 31 10.75 2.49 1.10
C GLY A 31 10.38 3.77 1.85
N VAL A 32 10.32 3.71 3.18
CA VAL A 32 10.05 4.89 4.03
C VAL A 32 11.13 5.96 3.87
N SER A 33 12.41 5.59 3.91
CA SER A 33 13.51 6.55 3.73
C SER A 33 13.44 7.24 2.36
N CYS A 34 13.22 6.48 1.29
CA CYS A 34 13.06 7.02 -0.06
C CYS A 34 11.78 7.85 -0.21
N ALA A 35 10.70 7.51 0.48
CA ALA A 35 9.47 8.31 0.51
C ALA A 35 9.71 9.70 1.14
N PHE A 36 10.43 9.78 2.26
CA PHE A 36 10.80 11.07 2.85
C PHE A 36 11.75 11.87 1.94
N ALA A 37 12.74 11.22 1.34
CA ALA A 37 13.61 11.88 0.35
C ALA A 37 12.80 12.38 -0.86
N SER A 38 11.80 11.62 -1.30
CA SER A 38 10.88 12.00 -2.37
C SER A 38 10.11 13.27 -2.06
N ILE A 39 9.70 13.50 -0.80
CA ILE A 39 9.05 14.77 -0.41
C ILE A 39 9.99 15.95 -0.71
N ILE A 40 11.27 15.86 -0.33
CA ILE A 40 12.25 16.94 -0.52
C ILE A 40 12.45 17.26 -2.00
N VAL A 41 12.49 16.24 -2.86
CA VAL A 41 12.73 16.39 -4.30
C VAL A 41 11.46 16.80 -5.06
N MET A 42 10.33 16.16 -4.77
CA MET A 42 9.11 16.28 -5.56
C MET A 42 8.25 17.47 -5.16
N SER A 43 8.26 17.89 -3.88
CA SER A 43 7.47 19.05 -3.44
C SER A 43 7.76 20.34 -4.21
N PRO A 44 9.02 20.77 -4.44
CA PRO A 44 9.28 21.97 -5.24
C PRO A 44 8.82 21.79 -6.69
N ILE A 45 9.01 20.61 -7.29
CA ILE A 45 8.56 20.33 -8.65
C ILE A 45 7.04 20.45 -8.76
N TYR A 46 6.30 19.86 -7.81
CA TYR A 46 4.84 19.91 -7.80
C TYR A 46 4.31 21.31 -7.48
N ALA A 47 5.03 22.09 -6.66
CA ALA A 47 4.72 23.50 -6.43
C ALA A 47 4.89 24.33 -7.71
N GLU A 48 5.97 24.13 -8.47
CA GLU A 48 6.15 24.78 -9.78
C GLU A 48 5.08 24.35 -10.78
N ILE A 49 4.70 23.07 -10.82
CA ILE A 49 3.56 22.62 -11.63
C ILE A 49 2.27 23.31 -11.18
N ALA A 50 2.08 23.57 -9.88
CA ALA A 50 0.88 24.27 -9.40
C ALA A 50 0.83 25.74 -9.85
N THR A 51 1.96 26.41 -10.08
CA THR A 51 1.95 27.79 -10.63
C THR A 51 1.49 27.82 -12.09
N ILE A 52 1.75 26.75 -12.85
CA ILE A 52 1.41 26.64 -14.28
C ILE A 52 0.04 25.95 -14.49
N ARG A 53 -0.26 24.94 -13.67
CA ARG A 53 -1.37 23.98 -13.81
C ARG A 53 -2.22 23.89 -12.55
N GLY A 54 -2.30 24.98 -11.77
CA GLY A 54 -3.24 25.18 -10.66
C GLY A 54 -3.51 23.92 -9.84
N GLY A 55 -4.77 23.48 -9.86
CA GLY A 55 -5.23 22.33 -9.07
C GLY A 55 -4.60 20.99 -9.43
N PHE A 56 -4.04 20.81 -10.64
CA PHE A 56 -3.31 19.58 -10.97
C PHE A 56 -2.01 19.49 -10.16
N GLY A 57 -1.25 20.59 -10.05
CA GLY A 57 -0.06 20.63 -9.20
C GLY A 57 -0.41 20.42 -7.72
N SER A 58 -1.49 21.05 -7.24
CA SER A 58 -1.99 20.83 -5.88
C SER A 58 -2.41 19.36 -5.63
N LEU A 59 -3.02 18.70 -6.62
CA LEU A 59 -3.34 17.28 -6.55
C LEU A 59 -2.07 16.43 -6.44
N LEU A 60 -1.05 16.71 -7.25
CA LEU A 60 0.24 16.01 -7.22
C LEU A 60 0.95 16.14 -5.87
N SER A 61 0.87 17.30 -5.21
CA SER A 61 1.44 17.51 -3.88
C SER A 61 0.89 16.55 -2.82
N SER A 62 -0.30 15.99 -3.03
CA SER A 62 -0.85 14.94 -2.17
C SER A 62 -0.18 13.58 -2.31
N TYR A 63 0.69 13.43 -3.32
CA TYR A 63 1.35 12.18 -3.68
C TYR A 63 2.88 12.32 -3.70
N ALA A 64 3.44 13.21 -2.88
CA ALA A 64 4.88 13.48 -2.85
C ALA A 64 5.74 12.30 -2.36
N VAL A 65 5.15 11.32 -1.66
CA VAL A 65 5.86 10.15 -1.13
C VAL A 65 5.97 8.99 -2.13
N GLN A 66 4.99 8.85 -3.03
CA GLN A 66 4.83 7.70 -3.92
C GLN A 66 6.04 7.46 -4.83
N PRO A 67 6.69 8.49 -5.43
CA PRO A 67 7.88 8.27 -6.24
C PRO A 67 9.02 7.60 -5.47
N GLY A 68 9.13 7.81 -4.16
CA GLY A 68 10.09 7.12 -3.30
C GLY A 68 9.85 5.61 -3.20
N PHE A 69 8.60 5.18 -3.07
CA PHE A 69 8.26 3.74 -3.09
C PHE A 69 8.54 3.14 -4.47
N GLY A 70 8.16 3.86 -5.53
CA GLY A 70 8.45 3.48 -6.90
C GLY A 70 9.95 3.28 -7.15
N LEU A 71 10.79 4.17 -6.62
CA LEU A 71 12.25 4.06 -6.72
C LEU A 71 12.78 2.75 -6.11
N VAL A 72 12.34 2.41 -4.90
CA VAL A 72 12.76 1.16 -4.23
C VAL A 72 12.23 -0.06 -4.98
N ALA A 73 10.98 -0.03 -5.42
CA ALA A 73 10.38 -1.13 -6.17
C ALA A 73 11.10 -1.38 -7.50
N LEU A 74 11.38 -0.32 -8.27
CA LEU A 74 12.11 -0.42 -9.53
C LEU A 74 13.57 -0.84 -9.31
N GLY A 75 14.22 -0.35 -8.25
CA GLY A 75 15.55 -0.78 -7.85
C GLY A 75 15.60 -2.27 -7.54
N TYR A 76 14.60 -2.79 -6.81
CA TYR A 76 14.47 -4.22 -6.53
C TYR A 76 14.25 -5.04 -7.79
N VAL A 77 13.30 -4.66 -8.67
CA VAL A 77 13.06 -5.34 -9.95
C VAL A 77 14.33 -5.39 -10.80
N ARG A 78 15.12 -4.30 -10.79
CA ARG A 78 16.36 -4.23 -11.56
C ARG A 78 17.49 -5.09 -10.98
N TRP A 79 17.48 -5.29 -9.66
CA TRP A 79 18.45 -6.11 -8.93
C TRP A 79 18.09 -7.60 -8.96
N ARG A 80 16.80 -7.94 -8.80
CA ARG A 80 16.23 -9.28 -8.95
C ARG A 80 15.89 -9.57 -10.40
N GLY A 81 16.88 -10.01 -11.16
CA GLY A 81 16.73 -10.31 -12.59
C GLY A 81 15.70 -11.39 -12.93
N ASP A 82 15.28 -12.19 -11.95
CA ASP A 82 14.26 -13.24 -12.01
C ASP A 82 12.84 -12.74 -11.65
N PHE A 83 12.70 -11.53 -11.10
CA PHE A 83 11.41 -10.99 -10.70
C PHE A 83 10.70 -10.29 -11.87
N HIS A 84 9.90 -11.06 -12.62
CA HIS A 84 9.15 -10.57 -13.78
C HIS A 84 7.84 -9.86 -13.38
N VAL A 85 7.95 -8.66 -12.82
CA VAL A 85 6.80 -7.89 -12.32
C VAL A 85 5.70 -7.65 -13.36
N MET A 86 6.06 -7.52 -14.64
CA MET A 86 5.11 -7.30 -15.73
C MET A 86 4.18 -8.49 -15.96
N GLU A 87 4.62 -9.70 -15.65
CA GLU A 87 3.77 -10.90 -15.73
C GLU A 87 2.68 -10.89 -14.65
N ARG A 88 2.93 -10.18 -13.54
CA ARG A 88 1.98 -10.00 -12.44
C ARG A 88 1.02 -8.83 -12.70
N ILE A 89 1.14 -8.07 -13.78
CA ILE A 89 0.22 -6.97 -14.15
C ILE A 89 -0.64 -7.42 -15.33
N GLN A 90 -1.88 -7.81 -15.05
CA GLN A 90 -2.78 -8.39 -16.05
C GLN A 90 -4.17 -7.77 -15.96
N LYS A 91 -5.01 -7.97 -16.98
CA LYS A 91 -6.43 -7.61 -16.90
C LYS A 91 -7.10 -8.44 -15.78
N PRO A 92 -7.80 -7.82 -14.82
CA PRO A 92 -8.49 -8.55 -13.76
C PRO A 92 -9.53 -9.53 -14.30
N SER A 93 -9.57 -10.74 -13.73
CA SER A 93 -10.67 -11.70 -13.94
C SER A 93 -11.95 -11.24 -13.24
N ALA A 94 -13.06 -11.97 -13.39
CA ALA A 94 -14.29 -11.69 -12.64
C ALA A 94 -14.06 -11.75 -11.12
N GLU A 95 -13.29 -12.72 -10.64
CA GLU A 95 -12.86 -12.77 -9.24
C GLU A 95 -12.00 -11.54 -8.88
N GLY A 96 -11.08 -11.15 -9.76
CA GLY A 96 -10.27 -9.94 -9.55
C GLY A 96 -11.11 -8.67 -9.41
N ILE A 97 -12.13 -8.50 -10.26
CA ILE A 97 -13.08 -7.39 -10.14
C ILE A 97 -13.84 -7.47 -8.81
N GLY A 98 -14.26 -8.67 -8.40
CA GLY A 98 -14.86 -8.91 -7.08
C GLY A 98 -13.97 -8.43 -5.94
N TRP A 99 -12.67 -8.73 -5.99
CA TRP A 99 -11.69 -8.25 -5.01
C TRP A 99 -11.41 -6.76 -5.09
N VAL A 100 -11.47 -6.15 -6.28
CA VAL A 100 -11.38 -4.68 -6.41
C VAL A 100 -12.51 -4.01 -5.64
N VAL A 101 -13.76 -4.42 -5.90
CA VAL A 101 -14.94 -3.86 -5.24
C VAL A 101 -14.95 -4.19 -3.74
N ALA A 102 -14.66 -5.44 -3.38
CA ALA A 102 -14.62 -5.86 -1.98
C ALA A 102 -13.51 -5.16 -1.18
N GLY A 103 -12.34 -4.92 -1.80
CA GLY A 103 -11.25 -4.16 -1.18
C GLY A 103 -11.65 -2.71 -0.93
N MET A 104 -12.26 -2.05 -1.92
CA MET A 104 -12.76 -0.68 -1.80
C MET A 104 -13.83 -0.55 -0.70
N VAL A 105 -14.92 -1.32 -0.81
CA VAL A 105 -16.06 -1.25 0.12
C VAL A 105 -15.68 -1.77 1.50
N GLY A 106 -14.95 -2.88 1.58
CA GLY A 106 -14.50 -3.48 2.83
C GLY A 106 -13.58 -2.56 3.63
N TYR A 107 -12.71 -1.81 2.94
CA TYR A 107 -11.85 -0.82 3.58
C TYR A 107 -12.68 0.32 4.17
N GLN A 108 -13.61 0.87 3.40
CA GLN A 108 -14.48 1.94 3.87
C GLN A 108 -15.33 1.51 5.07
N LEU A 109 -15.87 0.28 5.04
CA LEU A 109 -16.62 -0.28 6.18
C LEU A 109 -15.75 -0.46 7.42
N SER A 110 -14.49 -0.86 7.24
CA SER A 110 -13.52 -0.99 8.33
C SER A 110 -13.20 0.37 8.96
N VAL A 111 -12.90 1.38 8.13
CA VAL A 111 -12.67 2.76 8.58
C VAL A 111 -13.87 3.29 9.36
N ASN A 112 -15.09 3.14 8.82
CA ASN A 112 -16.30 3.63 9.46
C ASN A 112 -16.57 2.92 10.80
N SER A 113 -16.35 1.62 10.86
CA SER A 113 -16.56 0.82 12.07
C SER A 113 -15.56 1.20 13.15
N ILE A 114 -14.27 1.26 12.82
CA ILE A 114 -13.20 1.61 13.75
C ILE A 114 -13.37 3.05 14.25
N THR A 115 -13.69 4.01 13.37
CA THR A 115 -13.89 5.42 13.74
C THR A 115 -14.95 5.59 14.84
N ARG A 116 -16.04 4.80 14.79
CA ARG A 116 -17.09 4.81 15.83
C ARG A 116 -16.62 4.23 17.17
N LEU A 117 -15.61 3.37 17.15
CA LEU A 117 -15.06 2.70 18.33
C LEU A 117 -13.89 3.46 18.96
N LEU A 118 -13.20 4.34 18.21
CA LEU A 118 -12.05 5.09 18.73
C LEU A 118 -12.34 5.81 20.06
N PRO A 119 -13.48 6.52 20.24
CA PRO A 119 -13.77 7.22 21.50
C PRO A 119 -13.86 6.28 22.71
N VAL A 120 -14.26 5.02 22.50
CA VAL A 120 -14.41 4.01 23.58
C VAL A 120 -13.07 3.69 24.24
N VAL A 121 -11.97 3.77 23.48
CA VAL A 121 -10.61 3.47 23.95
C VAL A 121 -9.79 4.75 24.22
N GLY A 122 -10.46 5.90 24.35
CA GLY A 122 -9.79 7.18 24.60
C GLY A 122 -8.96 7.69 23.42
N LEU A 123 -9.11 7.10 22.24
CA LEU A 123 -8.50 7.59 21.01
C LEU A 123 -9.46 8.56 20.33
N SER A 124 -8.92 9.66 19.83
CA SER A 124 -9.62 10.46 18.84
C SER A 124 -8.79 10.43 17.57
N HIS A 125 -9.48 10.29 16.45
CA HIS A 125 -8.95 10.76 15.20
C HIS A 125 -9.64 12.09 14.98
N GLY A 126 -8.87 13.18 14.83
CA GLY A 126 -9.36 14.26 13.97
C GLY A 126 -9.77 13.54 12.69
N GLY A 127 -11.03 13.66 12.28
CA GLY A 127 -11.63 12.73 11.32
C GLY A 127 -10.68 12.44 10.17
N HIS A 128 -10.85 11.31 9.49
CA HIS A 128 -10.15 11.04 8.23
C HIS A 128 -10.39 12.08 7.11
N SER A 129 -10.70 13.32 7.44
CA SER A 129 -10.57 14.55 6.67
C SER A 129 -9.12 15.05 6.50
N GLY A 130 -8.10 14.25 6.80
CA GLY A 130 -6.67 14.61 6.54
C GLY A 130 -6.31 14.72 5.05
N GLY A 131 -7.18 14.21 4.18
CA GLY A 131 -7.34 14.72 2.82
C GLY A 131 -8.82 14.66 2.51
N ALA A 132 -9.40 15.74 1.96
CA ALA A 132 -10.69 15.61 1.30
C ALA A 132 -10.61 14.38 0.39
N SER A 133 -11.53 13.43 0.54
CA SER A 133 -11.66 12.30 -0.38
C SER A 133 -11.55 12.86 -1.81
N LYS A 134 -10.67 12.28 -2.63
CA LYS A 134 -10.19 12.91 -3.87
C LYS A 134 -11.32 13.18 -4.86
N TRP A 135 -12.45 12.48 -4.72
CA TRP A 135 -13.67 12.76 -5.47
C TRP A 135 -14.13 14.23 -5.36
N ARG A 136 -13.96 14.90 -4.21
CA ARG A 136 -14.36 16.30 -4.04
C ARG A 136 -13.59 17.22 -4.98
N VAL A 137 -12.29 16.97 -5.15
CA VAL A 137 -11.44 17.73 -6.07
C VAL A 137 -11.99 17.64 -7.50
N PHE A 138 -12.49 16.47 -7.91
CA PHE A 138 -13.05 16.29 -9.25
C PHE A 138 -14.45 16.87 -9.43
N LEU A 139 -15.23 17.06 -8.36
CA LEU A 139 -16.48 17.81 -8.45
C LEU A 139 -16.24 19.31 -8.49
N GLU A 140 -15.28 19.78 -7.69
CA GLU A 140 -14.91 21.20 -7.62
C GLU A 140 -14.14 21.65 -8.86
N GLN A 141 -13.36 20.74 -9.49
CA GLN A 141 -12.55 20.98 -10.68
C GLN A 141 -12.67 19.79 -11.67
N PRO A 142 -13.77 19.68 -12.44
CA PRO A 142 -14.03 18.56 -13.34
C PRO A 142 -12.94 18.32 -14.41
N GLU A 143 -12.23 19.37 -14.83
CA GLU A 143 -11.10 19.30 -15.74
C GLU A 143 -9.95 18.44 -15.22
N LEU A 144 -9.87 18.24 -13.90
CA LEU A 144 -8.88 17.38 -13.27
C LEU A 144 -9.26 15.90 -13.31
N ALA A 145 -10.51 15.54 -13.62
CA ALA A 145 -10.96 14.16 -13.53
C ALA A 145 -10.10 13.21 -14.38
N VAL A 146 -9.91 13.51 -15.66
CA VAL A 146 -9.11 12.64 -16.55
C VAL A 146 -7.63 12.57 -16.14
N PRO A 147 -6.88 13.69 -16.05
CA PRO A 147 -5.46 13.63 -15.69
C PRO A 147 -5.23 13.14 -14.24
N GLY A 148 -6.13 13.47 -13.33
CA GLY A 148 -6.09 13.05 -11.93
C GLY A 148 -6.34 11.55 -11.77
N LEU A 149 -7.38 11.00 -12.40
CA LEU A 149 -7.63 9.56 -12.39
C LEU A 149 -6.48 8.80 -13.06
N ALA A 150 -5.96 9.30 -14.18
CA ALA A 150 -4.81 8.69 -14.85
C ALA A 150 -3.58 8.62 -13.93
N ILE A 151 -3.19 9.72 -13.28
CA ILE A 151 -2.02 9.70 -12.40
C ILE A 151 -2.26 8.83 -11.15
N MET A 152 -3.47 8.85 -10.58
CA MET A 152 -3.82 8.05 -9.41
C MET A 152 -3.74 6.54 -9.68
N PHE A 153 -4.40 6.08 -10.75
CA PHE A 153 -4.54 4.65 -11.06
C PHE A 153 -3.34 4.06 -11.78
N LEU A 154 -2.63 4.84 -12.60
CA LEU A 154 -1.53 4.33 -13.43
C LEU A 154 -0.15 4.60 -12.84
N VAL A 155 -0.03 5.52 -11.88
CA VAL A 155 1.27 5.92 -11.32
C VAL A 155 1.30 5.83 -9.81
N MET A 156 0.46 6.59 -9.11
CA MET A 156 0.60 6.78 -7.66
C MET A 156 0.28 5.53 -6.85
N ALA A 157 -0.89 4.91 -7.06
CA ALA A 157 -1.19 3.64 -6.39
C ALA A 157 -0.26 2.50 -6.86
N PRO A 158 0.06 2.36 -8.16
CA PRO A 158 1.05 1.39 -8.61
C PRO A 158 2.41 1.49 -7.95
N MET A 159 2.97 2.68 -7.74
CA MET A 159 4.28 2.82 -7.09
C MET A 159 4.32 2.22 -5.69
N GLU A 160 3.26 2.40 -4.91
CA GLU A 160 3.16 1.85 -3.55
C GLU A 160 2.83 0.34 -3.59
N GLU A 161 1.87 -0.08 -4.41
CA GLU A 161 1.50 -1.49 -4.54
C GLU A 161 2.62 -2.36 -5.12
N LEU A 162 3.45 -1.83 -6.02
CA LEU A 162 4.63 -2.52 -6.52
C LEU A 162 5.61 -2.86 -5.39
N LEU A 163 5.81 -1.94 -4.43
CA LEU A 163 6.65 -2.21 -3.27
C LEU A 163 6.00 -3.22 -2.31
N PHE A 164 4.74 -2.97 -1.92
CA PHE A 164 4.12 -3.77 -0.87
C PHE A 164 3.57 -5.12 -1.33
N ARG A 165 2.92 -5.20 -2.48
CA ARG A 165 2.31 -6.44 -3.00
C ARG A 165 3.18 -7.11 -4.05
N GLY A 166 4.07 -6.36 -4.70
CA GLY A 166 5.11 -6.92 -5.54
C GLY A 166 6.30 -7.38 -4.71
N VAL A 167 7.20 -6.45 -4.41
CA VAL A 167 8.53 -6.70 -3.84
C VAL A 167 8.49 -7.38 -2.46
N ILE A 168 7.68 -6.88 -1.53
CA ILE A 168 7.62 -7.42 -0.17
C ILE A 168 7.00 -8.82 -0.19
N HIS A 169 5.91 -9.05 -0.92
CA HIS A 169 5.32 -10.39 -1.02
C HIS A 169 6.23 -11.38 -1.75
N ASP A 170 6.92 -10.95 -2.81
CA ASP A 170 7.95 -11.74 -3.51
C ASP A 170 9.08 -12.15 -2.55
N THR A 171 9.56 -11.20 -1.73
CA THR A 171 10.57 -11.48 -0.71
C THR A 171 10.10 -12.53 0.30
N LEU A 172 8.80 -12.54 0.62
CA LEU A 172 8.20 -13.47 1.58
C LEU A 172 7.77 -14.81 0.95
N GLU A 173 7.81 -14.95 -0.39
CA GLU A 173 7.22 -16.07 -1.15
C GLU A 173 7.80 -17.43 -0.77
N ASP A 174 9.12 -17.51 -0.57
CA ASP A 174 9.82 -18.76 -0.27
C ASP A 174 9.60 -19.28 1.16
N ALA A 175 9.27 -18.39 2.11
CA ALA A 175 9.25 -18.71 3.54
C ALA A 175 7.84 -18.79 4.15
N PHE A 176 6.86 -18.16 3.52
CA PHE A 176 5.50 -18.03 4.04
C PHE A 176 4.47 -18.35 2.96
N GLU A 177 3.43 -19.09 3.35
CA GLU A 177 2.22 -19.24 2.54
C GLU A 177 1.44 -17.92 2.46
N ALA A 178 0.43 -17.88 1.57
CA ALA A 178 -0.36 -16.68 1.31
C ALA A 178 -0.88 -15.97 2.58
N PRO A 179 -1.49 -16.63 3.58
CA PRO A 179 -1.95 -15.94 4.79
C PRO A 179 -0.82 -15.24 5.56
N GLY A 180 0.35 -15.86 5.64
CA GLY A 180 1.52 -15.29 6.30
C GLY A 180 2.03 -14.05 5.56
N ARG A 181 2.10 -14.11 4.22
CA ARG A 181 2.50 -12.96 3.38
C ARG A 181 1.55 -11.78 3.54
N VAL A 182 0.23 -12.03 3.54
CA VAL A 182 -0.79 -10.99 3.75
C VAL A 182 -0.62 -10.32 5.10
N VAL A 183 -0.50 -11.11 6.18
CA VAL A 183 -0.40 -10.56 7.54
C VAL A 183 0.89 -9.76 7.72
N ILE A 184 2.05 -10.33 7.32
CA ILE A 184 3.34 -9.66 7.46
C ILE A 184 3.41 -8.41 6.56
N GLY A 185 2.97 -8.52 5.30
CA GLY A 185 2.90 -7.38 4.38
C GLY A 185 1.99 -6.26 4.91
N ALA A 186 0.83 -6.60 5.45
CA ALA A 186 -0.09 -5.63 6.05
C ALA A 186 0.49 -4.97 7.31
N LEU A 187 1.23 -5.71 8.14
CA LEU A 187 1.90 -5.16 9.32
C LEU A 187 3.01 -4.19 8.93
N LEU A 188 3.83 -4.51 7.92
CA LEU A 188 4.87 -3.63 7.41
C LEU A 188 4.26 -2.36 6.77
N PHE A 189 3.20 -2.52 5.98
CA PHE A 189 2.48 -1.43 5.33
C PHE A 189 1.75 -0.52 6.33
N GLY A 190 1.11 -1.09 7.35
CA GLY A 190 0.53 -0.33 8.45
C GLY A 190 1.60 0.39 9.28
N GLY A 191 2.69 -0.31 9.63
CA GLY A 191 3.75 0.20 10.49
C GLY A 191 4.43 1.46 9.95
N MET A 192 4.71 1.52 8.64
CA MET A 192 5.28 2.73 8.01
C MET A 192 4.38 3.97 8.14
N HIS A 193 3.06 3.79 8.16
CA HIS A 193 2.09 4.88 8.22
C HIS A 193 2.06 5.56 9.60
N PHE A 194 2.65 4.92 10.62
CA PHE A 194 2.97 5.58 11.88
C PHE A 194 3.85 6.83 11.64
N PHE A 195 4.87 6.69 10.79
CA PHE A 195 5.86 7.73 10.53
C PHE A 195 5.39 8.72 9.45
N LEU A 196 4.64 8.25 8.45
CA LEU A 196 4.25 9.07 7.30
C LEU A 196 2.95 9.85 7.51
N SER A 197 2.04 9.34 8.33
CA SER A 197 0.67 9.88 8.46
C SER A 197 0.24 10.09 9.92
N GLY A 198 1.20 10.07 10.86
CA GLY A 198 1.05 10.79 12.12
C GLY A 198 0.33 10.06 13.25
N GLY A 199 0.34 8.72 13.31
CA GLY A 199 0.03 8.01 14.56
C GLY A 199 -0.66 6.65 14.45
N LEU A 200 -1.00 6.09 15.61
CA LEU A 200 -1.51 4.72 15.77
C LEU A 200 -2.82 4.45 14.98
N VAL A 201 -3.68 5.45 14.87
CA VAL A 201 -4.94 5.30 14.13
C VAL A 201 -4.69 5.08 12.62
N SER A 202 -3.71 5.78 12.05
CA SER A 202 -3.31 5.58 10.65
C SER A 202 -2.74 4.18 10.42
N VAL A 203 -1.96 3.66 11.38
CA VAL A 203 -1.45 2.28 11.33
C VAL A 203 -2.61 1.29 11.26
N ILE A 204 -3.62 1.44 12.11
CA ILE A 204 -4.78 0.54 12.17
C ILE A 204 -5.54 0.55 10.84
N PHE A 205 -5.88 1.73 10.33
CA PHE A 205 -6.62 1.84 9.08
C PHE A 205 -5.83 1.29 7.90
N THR A 206 -4.56 1.66 7.80
CA THR A 206 -3.67 1.18 6.75
C THR A 206 -3.47 -0.33 6.83
N LEU A 207 -3.40 -0.90 8.03
CA LEU A 207 -3.34 -2.35 8.22
C LEU A 207 -4.60 -3.05 7.65
N CYS A 208 -5.79 -2.48 7.84
CA CYS A 208 -7.01 -3.01 7.21
C CYS A 208 -6.92 -3.02 5.68
N GLY A 209 -6.44 -1.94 5.07
CA GLY A 209 -6.18 -1.87 3.62
C GLY A 209 -5.11 -2.86 3.19
N GLY A 210 -4.04 -2.94 3.98
CA GLY A 210 -2.99 -3.97 4.02
C GLY A 210 -3.54 -5.35 3.74
N LEU A 211 -4.40 -5.81 4.65
CA LEU A 211 -5.03 -7.12 4.64
C LEU A 211 -5.93 -7.32 3.43
N LEU A 212 -6.77 -6.34 3.08
CA LEU A 212 -7.73 -6.44 1.98
C LEU A 212 -7.03 -6.53 0.61
N TRP A 213 -6.14 -5.58 0.32
CA TRP A 213 -5.39 -5.54 -0.95
C TRP A 213 -4.40 -6.71 -1.04
N GLY A 214 -3.75 -7.07 0.07
CA GLY A 214 -2.88 -8.25 0.14
C GLY A 214 -3.65 -9.54 -0.14
N THR A 215 -4.84 -9.71 0.43
CA THR A 215 -5.69 -10.89 0.18
C THR A 215 -6.14 -10.94 -1.27
N GLY A 216 -6.61 -9.81 -1.82
CA GLY A 216 -7.02 -9.72 -3.22
C GLY A 216 -5.89 -10.08 -4.19
N TYR A 217 -4.67 -9.61 -3.89
CA TYR A 217 -3.48 -10.00 -4.64
C TYR A 217 -3.17 -11.49 -4.50
N GLU A 218 -3.11 -12.05 -3.30
CA GLU A 218 -2.74 -13.46 -3.11
C GLU A 218 -3.75 -14.44 -3.73
N ARG A 219 -5.04 -14.05 -3.77
CA ARG A 219 -6.11 -14.84 -4.40
C ARG A 219 -6.05 -14.83 -5.92
N THR A 220 -5.58 -13.73 -6.51
CA THR A 220 -5.64 -13.49 -7.97
C THR A 220 -4.28 -13.54 -8.65
N LYS A 221 -3.20 -13.43 -7.87
CA LYS A 221 -1.81 -13.26 -8.31
C LYS A 221 -1.64 -12.14 -9.34
N ASN A 222 -2.45 -11.10 -9.25
CA ASN A 222 -2.49 -10.00 -10.20
C ASN A 222 -2.41 -8.65 -9.47
N LEU A 223 -1.33 -7.91 -9.67
CA LEU A 223 -1.05 -6.60 -9.09
C LEU A 223 -2.03 -5.52 -9.55
N SER A 224 -2.68 -5.67 -10.71
CA SER A 224 -3.73 -4.73 -11.12
C SER A 224 -4.89 -4.72 -10.12
N VAL A 225 -5.18 -5.84 -9.45
CA VAL A 225 -6.28 -5.94 -8.46
C VAL A 225 -6.07 -5.01 -7.26
N PRO A 226 -4.97 -5.11 -6.48
CA PRO A 226 -4.73 -4.17 -5.40
C PRO A 226 -4.51 -2.74 -5.89
N MET A 227 -3.88 -2.51 -7.06
CA MET A 227 -3.69 -1.16 -7.62
C MET A 227 -5.02 -0.44 -7.88
N LEU A 228 -5.95 -1.12 -8.55
CA LEU A 228 -7.28 -0.56 -8.83
C LEU A 228 -8.09 -0.38 -7.55
N ALA A 229 -8.03 -1.33 -6.61
CA ALA A 229 -8.74 -1.24 -5.34
C ALA A 229 -8.21 -0.08 -4.47
N HIS A 230 -6.89 0.11 -4.43
CA HIS A 230 -6.24 1.18 -3.68
C HIS A 230 -6.59 2.54 -4.27
N ALA A 231 -6.37 2.74 -5.58
CA ALA A 231 -6.72 4.00 -6.23
C ALA A 231 -8.23 4.30 -6.16
N GLY A 232 -9.06 3.27 -6.28
CA GLY A 232 -10.52 3.36 -6.19
C GLY A 232 -11.01 3.82 -4.82
N TYR A 233 -10.35 3.39 -3.73
CA TYR A 233 -10.70 3.85 -2.39
C TYR A 233 -10.64 5.38 -2.26
N TRP A 234 -9.68 6.06 -2.91
CA TRP A 234 -9.59 7.52 -2.87
C TRP A 234 -10.81 8.25 -3.44
N LEU A 235 -11.65 7.55 -4.21
CA LEU A 235 -12.87 8.07 -4.80
C LEU A 235 -14.13 7.80 -3.97
N LEU A 236 -14.04 7.03 -2.88
CA LEU A 236 -15.21 6.71 -2.07
C LEU A 236 -15.69 7.92 -1.26
N LEU A 237 -17.02 8.04 -1.22
CA LEU A 237 -17.71 9.03 -0.39
C LEU A 237 -17.51 8.66 1.09
N PRO A 238 -17.15 9.62 1.96
CA PRO A 238 -17.28 9.39 3.39
C PRO A 238 -18.77 9.22 3.70
N VAL A 239 -19.14 8.07 4.27
CA VAL A 239 -20.49 7.80 4.80
C VAL A 239 -20.47 7.97 6.31
#